data_AF-A0A1G0BDF1-F1
#
_entry.id   AF-A0A1G0BDF1-F1
#
_cell.length_a   1.000
_cell.length_b   1.000
_cell.length_c   1.000
_cell.angle_alpha   90.00
_cell.angle_beta   90.00
_cell.angle_gamma   90.00
#
_symmetry.space_group_name_H-M   'P 1'
#
loop_
_entity.id
_entity.type
_entity.pdbx_description
1 polymer ?
#
loop_
_entity_poly.entity_id
_entity_poly.type
_entity_poly.pdbx_seq_one_letter_code
_entity_poly.pdbx_strand_id
1 'polypeptide(L)'
;MDDIATVVAILLLAVVGMVAISVAVERHRISRFFVKASTGGLEFSVELHKLVQREVNKATMEALRRVASLDKRMVEFWERESLHRHDDWEPKMKLLEENVRQLEDAFSSATQEMKPQMGFALRELYWLYLKHARDSYASGPQYQEIRQRVFDGLTKLEKL
;
A
#
# COMPACT_ATOMS: atom_id res chain seq x y z
N MET A 1 14.71 -32.58 -44.70
CA MET A 1 14.50 -31.31 -43.97
C MET A 1 13.04 -30.86 -43.98
N ASP A 2 12.17 -31.44 -44.83
CA ASP A 2 10.76 -31.00 -44.98
C ASP A 2 9.79 -31.55 -43.92
N ASP A 3 10.09 -32.69 -43.29
CA ASP A 3 9.19 -33.31 -42.30
C ASP A 3 9.13 -32.52 -40.97
N ILE A 4 10.26 -31.95 -40.53
CA ILE A 4 10.33 -31.17 -39.28
C ILE A 4 9.55 -29.86 -39.43
N ALA A 5 9.65 -29.19 -40.58
CA ALA A 5 8.91 -27.96 -40.86
C ALA A 5 7.38 -28.21 -40.86
N THR A 6 6.96 -29.35 -41.40
CA THR A 6 5.55 -29.75 -41.44
C THR A 6 5.01 -30.05 -40.04
N VAL A 7 5.77 -30.77 -39.21
CA VAL A 7 5.38 -31.06 -37.81
C VAL A 7 5.28 -29.77 -36.97
N VAL A 8 6.21 -28.83 -37.16
CA VAL A 8 6.18 -27.53 -36.46
C VAL A 8 4.98 -26.68 -36.89
N ALA A 9 4.63 -26.68 -38.18
CA ALA A 9 3.47 -25.96 -38.68
C ALA A 9 2.14 -26.51 -38.11
N ILE A 10 2.01 -27.83 -38.00
CA ILE A 10 0.82 -28.48 -37.41
C ILE A 10 0.71 -28.16 -35.92
N LEU A 11 1.84 -28.20 -35.17
CA LEU A 11 1.86 -27.83 -33.76
C LEU A 11 1.45 -26.37 -33.54
N LEU A 12 1.94 -25.44 -34.36
CA LEU A 12 1.55 -24.04 -34.29
C LEU A 12 0.06 -23.84 -34.56
N LEU A 13 -0.50 -24.52 -35.58
CA LEU A 13 -1.93 -24.44 -35.86
C LEU A 13 -2.79 -25.01 -34.73
N ALA A 14 -2.36 -26.11 -34.09
CA ALA A 14 -3.05 -26.67 -32.94
C ALA A 14 -3.03 -25.72 -31.73
N VAL A 15 -1.90 -25.08 -31.46
CA VAL A 15 -1.77 -24.08 -30.38
C VAL A 15 -2.64 -22.86 -30.66
N VAL A 16 -2.61 -22.31 -31.87
CA VAL A 16 -3.44 -21.17 -32.26
C VAL A 16 -4.94 -21.52 -32.18
N GLY A 17 -5.32 -22.73 -32.61
CA GLY A 17 -6.69 -23.23 -32.48
C GLY A 17 -7.16 -23.33 -31.03
N MET A 18 -6.33 -23.87 -30.14
CA MET A 18 -6.66 -23.97 -28.70
C MET A 18 -6.78 -22.59 -28.04
N VAL A 19 -5.91 -21.64 -28.38
CA VAL A 19 -5.99 -20.26 -27.89
C VAL A 19 -7.27 -19.59 -28.39
N ALA A 20 -7.61 -19.75 -29.67
CA ALA A 20 -8.84 -19.19 -30.24
C ALA A 20 -10.11 -19.74 -29.59
N ILE A 21 -10.17 -21.05 -29.35
CA ILE A 21 -11.28 -21.71 -28.65
C ILE A 21 -11.36 -21.20 -27.20
N SER A 22 -10.24 -21.09 -26.49
CA SER A 22 -10.20 -20.58 -25.11
C SER A 22 -10.72 -19.13 -25.05
N VAL A 23 -10.31 -18.27 -25.99
CA VAL A 23 -10.80 -16.89 -26.09
C VAL A 23 -12.29 -16.84 -26.43
N ALA A 24 -12.78 -17.71 -27.32
CA ALA A 24 -14.20 -17.78 -27.67
C ALA A 24 -15.07 -18.25 -26.49
N VAL A 25 -14.60 -19.25 -25.73
CA VAL A 25 -15.25 -19.75 -24.51
C VAL A 25 -15.29 -18.66 -23.44
N GLU A 26 -14.19 -17.94 -23.22
CA GLU A 26 -14.13 -16.83 -22.27
C GLU A 26 -15.07 -15.68 -22.69
N ARG A 27 -15.14 -15.35 -23.98
CA ARG A 27 -16.09 -14.37 -24.53
C ARG A 27 -17.54 -14.77 -24.29
N HIS A 28 -17.87 -16.05 -24.49
CA HIS A 28 -19.23 -16.55 -24.32
C HIS A 28 -19.63 -16.67 -22.84
N ARG A 29 -18.65 -16.87 -21.96
CA ARG A 29 -18.83 -16.82 -20.51
C ARG A 29 -19.06 -15.38 -20.05
N ILE A 30 -18.26 -14.42 -20.51
CA ILE A 30 -18.41 -12.97 -20.23
C ILE A 30 -19.77 -12.46 -20.76
N SER A 31 -20.19 -12.85 -21.96
CA SER A 31 -21.49 -12.40 -22.49
C SER A 31 -22.66 -12.92 -21.67
N ARG A 32 -22.60 -14.17 -21.17
CA ARG A 32 -23.60 -14.71 -20.23
C ARG A 32 -23.63 -13.98 -18.88
N PHE A 33 -22.49 -13.50 -18.39
CA PHE A 33 -22.45 -12.64 -17.21
C PHE A 33 -23.13 -11.29 -17.46
N PHE A 34 -22.89 -10.67 -18.63
CA PHE A 34 -23.54 -9.42 -19.01
C PHE A 34 -25.06 -9.55 -19.17
N VAL A 35 -25.56 -10.67 -19.70
CA VAL A 35 -27.00 -10.87 -19.93
C VAL A 35 -27.78 -11.10 -18.63
N LYS A 36 -27.17 -11.68 -17.59
CA LYS A 36 -27.81 -11.78 -16.26
C LYS A 36 -27.82 -10.47 -15.48
N ALA A 37 -26.93 -9.55 -15.82
CA ALA A 37 -26.90 -8.22 -15.21
C ALA A 37 -27.96 -7.26 -15.81
N SER A 38 -28.62 -7.57 -16.94
CA SER A 38 -29.41 -6.55 -17.64
C SER A 38 -30.77 -6.22 -17.03
N THR A 39 -31.29 -7.00 -16.08
CA THR A 39 -32.58 -6.73 -15.41
C THR A 39 -32.45 -6.17 -13.99
N GLY A 40 -31.24 -6.15 -13.40
CA GLY A 40 -30.94 -5.60 -12.06
C GLY A 40 -29.52 -4.98 -11.93
N GLY A 41 -28.92 -4.62 -13.07
CA GLY A 41 -27.46 -4.43 -13.20
C GLY A 41 -26.86 -3.22 -12.51
N LEU A 42 -27.66 -2.19 -12.23
CA LEU A 42 -27.16 -1.02 -11.51
C LEU A 42 -26.97 -1.35 -10.02
N GLU A 43 -27.93 -2.04 -9.40
CA GLU A 43 -27.88 -2.43 -7.99
C GLU A 43 -26.80 -3.49 -7.75
N PHE A 44 -26.72 -4.52 -8.61
CA PHE A 44 -25.67 -5.54 -8.54
C PHE A 44 -24.26 -4.98 -8.75
N SER A 45 -24.09 -4.02 -9.68
CA SER A 45 -22.80 -3.37 -9.91
C SER A 45 -22.36 -2.50 -8.73
N VAL A 46 -23.29 -1.74 -8.13
CA VAL A 46 -23.02 -0.94 -6.93
C VAL A 46 -22.70 -1.82 -5.72
N GLU A 47 -23.40 -2.93 -5.53
CA GLU A 47 -23.12 -3.90 -4.47
C GLU A 47 -21.76 -4.58 -4.64
N LEU A 48 -21.44 -5.02 -5.87
CA LEU A 48 -20.13 -5.60 -6.16
C LEU A 48 -19.00 -4.59 -5.95
N HIS A 49 -19.20 -3.34 -6.36
CA HIS A 49 -18.22 -2.27 -6.14
C HIS A 49 -17.97 -2.03 -4.64
N LYS A 50 -19.05 -1.94 -3.85
CA LYS A 50 -18.95 -1.80 -2.38
C LYS A 50 -18.25 -2.99 -1.73
N LEU A 51 -18.52 -4.21 -2.20
CA LEU A 51 -17.86 -5.42 -1.70
C LEU A 51 -16.37 -5.42 -2.02
N VAL A 52 -16.00 -5.09 -3.26
CA VAL A 52 -14.60 -4.98 -3.69
C VAL A 52 -13.88 -3.92 -2.87
N GLN A 53 -14.46 -2.72 -2.71
CA GLN A 53 -13.87 -1.66 -1.89
C GLN A 53 -13.65 -2.11 -0.44
N ARG A 54 -14.60 -2.84 0.15
CA ARG A 54 -14.46 -3.35 1.52
C ARG A 54 -13.32 -4.36 1.66
N GLU A 55 -13.23 -5.32 0.74
CA GLU A 55 -12.16 -6.33 0.78
C GLU A 55 -10.78 -5.72 0.47
N VAL A 56 -10.71 -4.76 -0.46
CA VAL A 56 -9.49 -3.97 -0.71
C VAL A 56 -9.10 -3.22 0.55
N ASN A 57 -10.02 -2.48 1.18
CA ASN A 57 -9.73 -1.74 2.41
C ASN A 57 -9.25 -2.66 3.54
N LYS A 58 -9.84 -3.85 3.68
CA LYS A 58 -9.41 -4.85 4.67
C LYS A 58 -7.99 -5.33 4.39
N ALA A 59 -7.68 -5.69 3.14
CA ALA A 59 -6.34 -6.10 2.73
C ALA A 59 -5.30 -4.97 2.90
N THR A 60 -5.66 -3.74 2.55
CA THR A 60 -4.81 -2.56 2.72
C THR A 60 -4.56 -2.27 4.20
N MET A 61 -5.57 -2.45 5.06
CA MET A 61 -5.42 -2.29 6.50
C MET A 61 -4.48 -3.37 7.08
N GLU A 62 -4.64 -4.62 6.66
CA GLU A 62 -3.73 -5.70 7.07
C GLU A 62 -2.29 -5.43 6.62
N ALA A 63 -2.10 -4.97 5.39
CA ALA A 63 -0.78 -4.56 4.89
C ALA A 63 -0.18 -3.42 5.72
N LEU A 64 -0.96 -2.38 6.03
CA LEU A 64 -0.50 -1.27 6.87
C LEU A 64 -0.05 -1.75 8.26
N ARG A 65 -0.80 -2.65 8.92
CA ARG A 65 -0.39 -3.21 10.22
C ARG A 65 0.96 -3.93 10.13
N ARG A 66 1.13 -4.77 9.10
CA ARG A 66 2.38 -5.52 8.87
C ARG A 66 3.57 -4.58 8.61
N VAL A 67 3.36 -3.57 7.76
CA VAL A 67 4.41 -2.60 7.42
C VAL A 67 4.75 -1.72 8.63
N ALA A 68 3.78 -1.26 9.42
CA ALA A 68 4.04 -0.50 10.64
C ALA A 68 4.86 -1.30 11.67
N SER A 69 4.59 -2.61 11.80
CA SER A 69 5.38 -3.51 12.64
C SER A 69 6.80 -3.69 12.11
N LEU A 70 6.97 -3.80 10.79
CA LEU A 70 8.28 -3.86 10.14
C LEU A 70 9.07 -2.56 10.36
N ASP A 71 8.42 -1.40 10.21
CA ASP A 71 9.04 -0.10 10.36
C ASP A 71 9.65 0.10 11.74
N LYS A 72 8.97 -0.32 12.82
CA LYS A 72 9.54 -0.28 14.17
C LYS A 72 10.87 -1.04 14.27
N ARG A 73 10.95 -2.23 13.66
CA ARG A 73 12.18 -3.03 13.63
C ARG A 73 13.25 -2.38 12.75
N MET A 74 12.83 -1.75 11.65
CA MET A 74 13.72 -1.08 10.72
C MET A 74 14.31 0.20 11.30
N VAL A 75 13.61 0.93 12.18
CA VAL A 75 14.16 2.13 12.84
C VAL A 75 15.42 1.75 13.62
N GLU A 76 15.37 0.72 14.45
CA GLU A 76 16.54 0.27 15.23
C GLU A 76 17.72 -0.15 14.34
N PHE A 77 17.44 -0.80 13.21
CA PHE A 77 18.48 -1.16 12.25
C PHE A 77 19.08 0.08 11.57
N TRP A 78 18.23 0.96 11.05
CA TRP A 78 18.64 2.22 10.42
C TRP A 78 19.43 3.10 11.39
N GLU A 79 19.06 3.14 12.66
CA GLU A 79 19.76 3.88 13.70
C GLU A 79 21.18 3.37 13.96
N ARG A 80 21.48 2.10 13.67
CA ARG A 80 22.85 1.58 13.80
C ARG A 80 23.71 1.90 12.58
N GLU A 81 23.11 1.87 11.40
CA GLU A 81 23.82 2.03 10.12
C GLU A 81 23.92 3.49 9.64
N SER A 82 23.08 4.39 10.16
CA SER A 82 23.04 5.78 9.71
C SER A 82 24.18 6.62 10.27
N LEU A 83 24.99 7.15 9.36
CA LEU A 83 25.96 8.21 9.65
C LEU A 83 25.20 9.51 9.92
N HIS A 84 25.40 10.06 11.12
CA HIS A 84 24.86 11.36 11.51
C HIS A 84 25.42 12.48 10.63
N ARG A 85 24.54 13.31 10.05
CA ARG A 85 24.93 14.53 9.32
C ARG A 85 24.33 15.71 10.07
N HIS A 86 25.19 16.57 10.63
CA HIS A 86 24.71 17.81 11.25
C HIS A 86 24.10 18.71 10.18
N ASP A 87 22.79 18.88 10.24
CA ASP A 87 22.02 19.81 9.41
C ASP A 87 21.17 20.70 10.32
N ASP A 88 21.59 21.97 10.46
CA ASP A 88 20.94 22.98 11.32
C ASP A 88 19.67 23.54 10.66
N TRP A 89 18.69 22.68 10.39
CA TRP A 89 17.45 23.01 9.68
C TRP A 89 16.22 23.01 10.61
N GLU A 90 16.30 23.77 11.70
CA GLU A 90 15.22 23.95 12.68
C GLU A 90 13.85 24.36 12.06
N PRO A 91 13.77 25.23 11.03
CA PRO A 91 12.49 25.58 10.39
C PRO A 91 11.79 24.39 9.73
N LYS A 92 12.56 23.46 9.15
CA LYS A 92 12.03 22.26 8.49
C LYS A 92 11.52 21.25 9.50
N MET A 93 12.18 21.16 10.66
CA MET A 93 11.71 20.33 11.76
C MET A 93 10.36 20.78 12.32
N LYS A 94 10.17 22.09 12.51
CA LYS A 94 8.88 22.65 12.96
C LYS A 94 7.75 22.37 11.98
N LEU A 95 8.02 22.53 10.68
CA LEU A 95 7.04 22.21 9.63
C LEU A 95 6.68 20.71 9.61
N LEU A 96 7.67 19.82 9.75
CA LEU A 96 7.44 18.37 9.81
C LEU A 96 6.63 17.99 11.04
N GLU A 97 6.95 18.55 12.20
CA GLU A 97 6.21 18.31 13.43
C GLU A 97 4.75 18.75 13.32
N GLU A 98 4.50 19.93 12.73
CA GLU A 98 3.15 20.41 12.50
C GLU A 98 2.37 19.51 11.53
N ASN A 99 2.99 19.11 10.41
CA ASN A 99 2.37 18.21 9.43
C ASN A 99 2.07 16.82 10.04
N VAL A 100 2.99 16.28 10.85
CA VAL A 100 2.77 15.04 11.59
C VAL A 100 1.58 15.19 12.53
N ARG A 101 1.52 16.27 13.32
CA ARG A 101 0.40 16.50 14.26
C ARG A 101 -0.94 16.63 13.53
N GLN A 102 -1.00 17.43 12.47
CA GLN A 102 -2.21 17.60 11.68
C GLN A 102 -2.68 16.26 11.09
N LEU A 103 -1.77 15.42 10.61
CA LEU A 103 -2.13 14.12 10.06
C LEU A 103 -2.50 13.11 11.14
N GLU A 104 -1.89 13.14 12.33
CA GLU A 104 -2.32 12.36 13.50
C GLU A 104 -3.77 12.70 13.92
N ASP A 105 -4.11 14.00 13.93
CA ASP A 105 -5.44 14.50 14.28
C ASP A 105 -6.47 14.10 13.21
N ALA A 106 -6.12 14.28 11.93
CA ALA A 106 -6.95 13.85 10.81
C ALA A 106 -7.16 12.33 10.81
N PHE A 107 -6.10 11.55 11.07
CA PHE A 107 -6.15 10.10 11.15
C PHE A 107 -7.06 9.62 12.30
N SER A 108 -7.00 10.29 13.45
CA SER A 108 -7.81 9.98 14.63
C SER A 108 -9.30 10.20 14.37
N SER A 109 -9.64 11.20 13.56
CA SER A 109 -11.02 11.56 13.20
C SER A 109 -11.52 10.92 11.89
N ALA A 110 -10.65 10.24 11.14
CA ALA A 110 -10.97 9.65 9.85
C ALA A 110 -11.97 8.48 9.94
N THR A 111 -12.78 8.32 8.89
CA THR A 111 -13.62 7.14 8.70
C THR A 111 -12.75 5.89 8.49
N GLN A 112 -13.29 4.71 8.77
CA GLN A 112 -12.56 3.44 8.59
C GLN A 112 -12.09 3.21 7.14
N GLU A 113 -12.76 3.81 6.16
CA GLU A 113 -12.40 3.73 4.75
C GLU A 113 -11.16 4.59 4.41
N MET A 114 -11.00 5.74 5.08
CA MET A 114 -9.89 6.66 4.85
C MET A 114 -8.65 6.33 5.68
N LYS A 115 -8.83 5.63 6.82
CA LYS A 115 -7.75 5.26 7.73
C LYS A 115 -6.58 4.55 7.06
N PRO A 116 -6.76 3.56 6.17
CA PRO A 116 -5.61 2.90 5.56
C PRO A 116 -4.72 3.89 4.79
N GLN A 117 -5.29 4.71 3.92
CA GLN A 117 -4.54 5.69 3.12
C GLN A 117 -3.83 6.73 3.99
N MET A 118 -4.53 7.28 4.97
CA MET A 118 -3.94 8.25 5.91
C MET A 118 -2.85 7.61 6.78
N GLY A 119 -3.03 6.35 7.20
CA GLY A 119 -2.02 5.62 7.95
C GLY A 119 -0.76 5.33 7.13
N PHE A 120 -0.89 5.08 5.82
CA PHE A 120 0.26 4.97 4.93
C PHE A 120 1.04 6.29 4.84
N ALA A 121 0.34 7.42 4.67
CA ALA A 121 0.96 8.74 4.65
C ALA A 121 1.61 9.12 5.99
N LEU A 122 0.97 8.79 7.11
CA LEU A 122 1.48 9.07 8.44
C LEU A 122 2.76 8.31 8.75
N ARG A 123 2.84 7.05 8.32
CA ARG A 123 4.05 6.24 8.41
C ARG A 123 5.23 6.87 7.65
N GLU A 124 4.99 7.37 6.45
CA GLU A 124 6.03 8.04 5.64
C GLU A 124 6.50 9.35 6.30
N LEU A 125 5.57 10.15 6.82
CA LEU A 125 5.92 11.35 7.58
C LEU A 125 6.71 11.03 8.85
N TYR A 126 6.39 9.96 9.57
CA TYR A 126 7.17 9.53 10.72
C TYR A 126 8.63 9.21 10.36
N TRP A 127 8.87 8.53 9.24
CA TRP A 127 10.24 8.27 8.76
C TRP A 127 10.99 9.55 8.41
N LEU A 128 10.33 10.48 7.71
CA LEU A 128 10.92 11.77 7.39
C LEU A 128 11.24 12.56 8.66
N TYR A 129 10.33 12.56 9.63
CA TYR A 129 10.49 13.24 10.90
C TYR A 129 11.63 12.65 11.72
N LEU A 130 11.72 11.32 11.84
CA LEU A 130 12.84 10.62 12.48
C LEU A 130 14.18 10.95 11.82
N LYS A 131 14.23 10.89 10.49
CA LYS A 131 15.47 11.15 9.75
C LYS A 131 15.98 12.55 10.01
N HIS A 132 15.10 13.56 9.89
CA HIS A 132 15.47 14.94 10.12
C HIS A 132 15.77 15.21 11.61
N ALA A 133 15.02 14.61 12.53
CA ALA A 133 15.32 14.72 13.96
C ALA A 133 16.69 14.16 14.30
N ARG A 134 17.07 13.04 13.69
CA ARG A 134 18.39 12.45 13.87
C ARG A 134 19.45 13.37 13.30
N ASP A 135 19.30 13.86 12.07
CA ASP A 135 20.27 14.79 11.44
C ASP A 135 20.45 16.10 12.24
N SER A 136 19.41 16.62 12.88
CA SER A 136 19.49 17.86 13.67
C SER A 136 19.94 17.65 15.12
N TYR A 137 19.50 16.59 15.79
CA TYR A 137 19.70 16.39 17.23
C TYR A 137 20.58 15.19 17.59
N ALA A 138 21.09 14.46 16.58
CA ALA A 138 21.81 13.21 16.74
C ALA A 138 21.01 12.21 17.61
N SER A 139 21.65 11.62 18.61
CA SER A 139 21.01 10.75 19.60
C SER A 139 20.62 11.49 20.89
N GLY A 140 20.52 12.82 20.86
CA GLY A 140 20.22 13.67 22.02
C GLY A 140 18.79 13.52 22.56
N PRO A 141 18.46 14.20 23.67
CA PRO A 141 17.15 14.07 24.33
C PRO A 141 15.96 14.39 23.42
N GLN A 142 16.05 15.44 22.61
CA GLN A 142 14.99 15.85 21.68
C GLN A 142 14.72 14.77 20.63
N TYR A 143 15.78 14.10 20.15
CA TYR A 143 15.63 12.96 19.26
C TYR A 143 14.91 11.79 19.94
N GLN A 144 15.24 11.48 21.20
CA GLN A 144 14.59 10.38 21.93
C GLN A 144 13.10 10.64 22.18
N GLU A 145 12.70 11.88 22.44
CA GLU A 145 11.30 12.27 22.57
C GLU A 145 10.54 12.06 21.24
N ILE A 146 11.11 12.53 20.14
CA ILE A 146 10.55 12.35 18.79
C ILE A 146 10.46 10.87 18.44
N ARG A 147 11.51 10.11 18.74
CA ARG A 147 11.58 8.66 18.55
C ARG A 147 10.46 7.96 19.28
N GLN A 148 10.23 8.30 20.55
CA GLN A 148 9.15 7.71 21.34
C GLN A 148 7.78 8.03 20.74
N ARG A 149 7.52 9.29 20.38
CA ARG A 149 6.25 9.68 19.73
C ARG A 149 6.00 8.90 18.44
N VAL A 150 7.02 8.74 17.61
CA VAL A 150 6.94 7.96 16.37
C VAL A 150 6.66 6.48 16.66
N PHE A 151 7.32 5.89 17.66
CA PHE A 151 7.05 4.51 18.08
C PHE A 151 5.62 4.32 18.58
N ASP A 152 5.10 5.27 19.34
CA ASP A 152 3.72 5.26 19.82
C ASP A 152 2.74 5.38 18.64
N GLY A 153 3.04 6.26 17.69
CA GLY A 153 2.30 6.43 16.45
C GLY A 153 2.25 5.16 15.60
N LEU A 154 3.40 4.53 15.33
CA LEU A 154 3.49 3.26 14.62
C LEU A 154 2.77 2.12 15.37
N THR A 155 2.83 2.11 16.70
CA THR A 155 2.10 1.14 17.53
C THR A 155 0.58 1.32 17.42
N LYS A 156 0.08 2.56 17.29
CA LYS A 156 -1.34 2.80 16.99
C LYS A 156 -1.69 2.22 15.62
N LEU A 157 -0.87 2.43 14.59
CA LEU A 157 -1.10 1.92 13.24
C LEU A 157 -1.11 0.37 13.18
N GLU A 158 -0.25 -0.28 13.97
CA GLU A 158 -0.18 -1.74 14.11
C GLU A 158 -1.47 -2.33 14.73
N LYS A 159 -2.13 -1.59 15.62
CA LYS A 159 -3.30 -2.02 16.41
C LYS A 159 -4.66 -1.56 15.86
N LEU A 160 -4.67 -0.89 14.71
CA LEU A 160 -5.91 -0.54 14.00
C LEU A 160 -6.75 -1.77 13.67
#